data_AF-A0A4Q8XP32-F1
#
_entry.id   AF-A0A4Q8XP32-F1
#
_cell.length_a   1.000
_cell.length_b   1.000
_cell.length_c   1.000
_cell.angle_alpha   90.00
_cell.angle_beta   90.00
_cell.angle_gamma   90.00
#
_symmetry.space_group_name_H-M   'P 1'
#
loop_
_entity.id
_entity.type
_entity.pdbx_description
1 polymer ?
#
loop_
_entity_poly.entity_id
_entity_poly.type
_entity_poly.pdbx_seq_one_letter_code
_entity_poly.pdbx_strand_id
1 'polypeptide(L)'
;MDERQKVAELSSRLEHLLRLRGLIDENGEIVIASGENLPSQLEDMLDGLVENAAELRSLIQIGRAVRRGEQVSAAVASAAKVMAAEVCDALYESFEGRQKPLN
;
A
#
# COMPACT_ATOMS: atom_id res chain seq x y z
N MET A 1 12.96 -18.08 0.00
CA MET A 1 11.76 -17.40 -0.56
C MET A 1 12.28 -16.28 -1.46
N ASP A 2 11.82 -16.19 -2.71
CA ASP A 2 12.28 -15.17 -3.66
C ASP A 2 11.82 -13.77 -3.20
N GLU A 3 12.72 -12.79 -3.19
CA GLU A 3 12.38 -11.40 -2.82
C GLU A 3 11.28 -10.84 -3.72
N ARG A 4 11.27 -11.20 -5.01
CA ARG A 4 10.22 -10.80 -5.94
C ARG A 4 8.88 -11.40 -5.56
N GLN A 5 8.87 -12.66 -5.13
CA GLN A 5 7.65 -13.32 -4.66
C GLN A 5 7.09 -12.60 -3.43
N LYS A 6 7.96 -12.13 -2.53
CA LYS A 6 7.52 -11.42 -1.33
C LYS A 6 6.96 -10.02 -1.64
N VAL A 7 7.61 -9.29 -2.55
CA VAL A 7 7.07 -8.01 -3.05
C VAL A 7 5.71 -8.23 -3.72
N ALA A 8 5.58 -9.24 -4.57
CA ALA A 8 4.33 -9.58 -5.24
C ALA A 8 3.19 -9.85 -4.23
N GLU A 9 3.46 -10.65 -3.21
CA GLU A 9 2.52 -10.97 -2.13
C GLU A 9 2.11 -9.72 -1.34
N LEU A 10 3.09 -8.94 -0.85
CA LEU A 10 2.85 -7.75 -0.06
C LEU A 10 2.10 -6.67 -0.85
N SER A 11 2.48 -6.43 -2.09
CA SER A 11 1.78 -5.47 -2.94
C SER A 11 0.35 -5.91 -3.27
N SER A 12 0.11 -7.22 -3.43
CA SER A 12 -1.25 -7.73 -3.61
C SER A 12 -2.10 -7.52 -2.35
N ARG A 13 -1.52 -7.76 -1.16
CA ARG A 13 -2.18 -7.51 0.13
C ARG A 13 -2.48 -6.02 0.32
N LEU A 14 -1.52 -5.16 -0.01
CA LEU A 14 -1.68 -3.70 0.05
C LEU A 14 -2.86 -3.23 -0.80
N GLU A 15 -2.90 -3.59 -2.08
CA GLU A 15 -4.01 -3.23 -2.97
C GLU A 15 -5.35 -3.75 -2.47
N HIS A 16 -5.39 -4.97 -1.91
CA HIS A 16 -6.61 -5.51 -1.32
C HIS A 16 -7.09 -4.69 -0.11
N LEU A 17 -6.18 -4.35 0.82
CA LEU A 17 -6.49 -3.53 1.99
C LEU A 17 -6.97 -2.13 1.61
N LEU A 18 -6.36 -1.52 0.60
CA LEU A 18 -6.77 -0.22 0.10
C LEU A 18 -8.17 -0.28 -0.55
N ARG A 19 -8.48 -1.32 -1.33
CA ARG A 19 -9.83 -1.53 -1.90
C ARG A 19 -10.89 -1.73 -0.84
N LEU A 20 -10.61 -2.52 0.19
CA LEU A 20 -11.56 -2.75 1.29
C LEU A 20 -11.97 -1.46 2.01
N ARG A 21 -11.13 -0.42 1.95
CA ARG A 21 -11.39 0.90 2.53
C ARG A 21 -11.95 1.90 1.52
N GLY A 22 -12.19 1.49 0.27
CA GLY A 22 -12.68 2.36 -0.80
C GLY A 22 -11.66 3.41 -1.26
N LEU A 23 -10.37 3.19 -0.99
CA LEU A 23 -9.30 4.17 -1.26
C LEU A 23 -8.73 4.04 -2.66
N ILE A 24 -8.83 2.85 -3.24
CA ILE A 24 -8.50 2.61 -4.63
C ILE A 24 -9.71 1.97 -5.32
N ASP A 25 -9.88 2.25 -6.61
CA ASP A 25 -10.97 1.71 -7.41
C ASP A 25 -10.69 0.25 -7.86
N GLU A 26 -11.56 -0.28 -8.72
CA GLU A 26 -11.38 -1.61 -9.32
C GLU A 26 -10.09 -1.72 -10.16
N ASN A 27 -9.69 -0.62 -10.80
CA ASN A 27 -8.43 -0.48 -11.54
C ASN A 27 -7.23 -0.31 -10.60
N GLY A 28 -7.47 -0.19 -9.29
CA GLY A 28 -6.52 0.11 -8.24
C GLY A 28 -5.84 1.47 -8.39
N GLU A 29 -6.54 2.40 -9.01
CA GLU A 29 -6.20 3.83 -9.00
C GLU A 29 -6.72 4.45 -7.72
N ILE A 30 -5.94 5.34 -7.12
CA ILE A 30 -6.32 6.02 -5.87
C ILE A 30 -7.53 6.93 -6.15
N VAL A 31 -8.61 6.70 -5.41
CA VAL A 31 -9.84 7.50 -5.45
C VAL A 31 -9.60 8.78 -4.65
N ILE A 32 -8.81 9.67 -5.21
CA ILE A 32 -8.62 11.01 -4.66
C ILE A 32 -9.56 11.93 -5.41
N ALA A 33 -10.39 12.64 -4.64
CA ALA A 33 -11.08 13.82 -5.14
C ALA A 33 -10.03 14.92 -5.37
N SER A 34 -9.35 14.87 -6.53
CA SER A 34 -8.58 15.98 -7.08
C SER A 34 -7.45 16.53 -6.19
N GLY A 35 -6.31 15.83 -6.08
CA GLY A 35 -5.11 16.38 -5.44
C GLY A 35 -3.93 15.41 -5.33
N GLU A 36 -2.76 15.95 -4.96
CA GLU A 36 -1.56 15.16 -4.59
C GLU A 36 -1.63 14.61 -3.16
N ASN A 37 -2.58 15.12 -2.36
CA ASN A 37 -2.73 14.78 -0.96
C ASN A 37 -3.50 13.46 -0.78
N LEU A 38 -3.12 12.72 0.26
CA LEU A 38 -3.89 11.59 0.73
C LEU A 38 -5.21 12.07 1.35
N PRO A 39 -6.28 11.26 1.32
CA PRO A 39 -7.42 11.49 2.20
C PRO A 39 -6.94 11.55 3.65
N SER A 40 -7.46 12.46 4.48
CA SER A 40 -6.98 12.67 5.86
C SER A 40 -6.93 11.40 6.71
N GLN A 41 -7.93 10.53 6.55
CA GLN A 41 -7.96 9.22 7.22
C GLN A 41 -6.77 8.33 6.86
N LEU A 42 -6.23 8.47 5.64
CA LEU A 42 -5.06 7.74 5.19
C LEU A 42 -3.76 8.44 5.58
N GLU A 43 -3.76 9.77 5.54
CA GLU A 43 -2.65 10.59 5.99
C GLU A 43 -2.30 10.28 7.44
N ASP A 44 -3.29 10.27 8.35
CA ASP A 44 -3.08 9.92 9.76
C ASP A 44 -2.57 8.48 9.96
N MET A 45 -3.04 7.55 9.12
CA MET A 45 -2.68 6.13 9.23
C MET A 45 -1.30 5.81 8.66
N LEU A 46 -0.87 6.57 7.66
CA LEU A 46 0.39 6.37 6.94
C LEU A 46 1.42 7.46 7.28
N ASP A 47 1.15 8.26 8.31
CA ASP A 47 2.06 9.31 8.77
C ASP A 47 3.44 8.72 9.08
N GLY A 48 4.48 9.35 8.52
CA GLY A 48 5.85 8.86 8.58
C GLY A 48 6.18 7.64 7.71
N LEU A 49 5.22 7.02 7.03
CA LEU A 49 5.43 5.90 6.09
C LEU A 49 5.30 6.33 4.63
N VAL A 50 4.33 7.21 4.34
CA VAL A 50 4.02 7.70 3.00
C VAL A 50 3.66 9.17 3.10
N GLU A 51 4.40 10.04 2.39
CA GLU A 51 4.23 11.49 2.50
C GLU A 51 3.02 12.00 1.72
N ASN A 52 2.66 11.34 0.63
CA ASN A 52 1.61 11.81 -0.27
C ASN A 52 1.05 10.68 -1.15
N ALA A 53 0.04 11.00 -1.95
CA ALA A 53 -0.59 10.00 -2.80
C ALA A 53 0.30 9.54 -3.96
N ALA A 54 1.26 10.35 -4.41
CA ALA A 54 2.18 9.97 -5.47
C ALA A 54 3.14 8.87 -5.01
N GLU A 55 3.59 8.91 -3.76
CA GLU A 55 4.40 7.84 -3.16
C GLU A 55 3.61 6.54 -3.03
N LEU A 56 2.37 6.59 -2.51
CA LEU A 56 1.51 5.40 -2.43
C LEU A 56 1.26 4.80 -3.81
N ARG A 57 0.99 5.66 -4.80
CA ARG A 57 0.78 5.24 -6.20
C ARG A 57 2.04 4.58 -6.76
N SER A 58 3.22 5.14 -6.50
CA SER A 58 4.50 4.60 -6.95
C SER A 58 4.76 3.21 -6.34
N LEU A 59 4.46 3.03 -5.05
CA LEU A 59 4.58 1.74 -4.38
C LEU A 59 3.67 0.67 -5.01
N ILE A 60 2.41 1.03 -5.33
CA ILE A 60 1.47 0.15 -6.04
C ILE A 60 1.99 -0.20 -7.44
N GLN A 61 2.51 0.77 -8.17
CA GLN A 61 3.05 0.57 -9.52
C GLN A 61 4.24 -0.37 -9.53
N ILE A 62 5.17 -0.24 -8.58
CA ILE A 62 6.32 -1.15 -8.42
C ILE A 62 5.83 -2.57 -8.16
N GLY A 63 4.86 -2.73 -7.26
CA GLY A 63 4.25 -4.03 -6.97
C GLY A 63 3.63 -4.69 -8.20
N ARG A 64 2.91 -3.90 -9.00
CA ARG A 64 2.34 -4.35 -10.27
C ARG A 64 3.41 -4.74 -11.29
N ALA A 65 4.47 -3.95 -11.43
CA ALA A 65 5.59 -4.25 -12.31
C ALA A 65 6.23 -5.61 -11.94
N VAL A 66 6.51 -5.82 -10.65
CA VAL A 66 7.05 -7.10 -10.16
C VAL A 66 6.12 -8.27 -10.47
N ARG A 67 4.80 -8.12 -10.25
CA ARG A 67 3.82 -9.18 -10.55
C ARG A 67 3.68 -9.48 -12.04
N ARG A 68 3.90 -8.50 -12.91
CA ARG A 68 3.93 -8.70 -14.37
C ARG A 68 5.25 -9.28 -14.88
N GLY A 69 6.22 -9.52 -14.00
CA GLY A 69 7.54 -10.01 -14.38
C GLY A 69 8.45 -8.95 -15.00
N GLU A 70 8.12 -7.66 -14.84
CA GLU A 70 8.94 -6.57 -15.32
C GLU A 70 10.26 -6.48 -14.54
N GLN A 71 11.27 -5.90 -15.18
CA GLN A 71 12.55 -5.69 -14.52
C GLN A 71 12.47 -4.50 -13.55
N VAL A 72 12.57 -4.81 -12.27
CA VAL A 72 12.77 -3.86 -11.19
C VAL A 72 14.16 -4.10 -10.59
N SER A 73 14.89 -3.02 -10.26
CA SER A 73 16.21 -3.14 -9.64
C SER A 73 16.10 -3.80 -8.26
N ALA A 74 17.14 -4.49 -7.82
CA ALA A 74 17.16 -5.14 -6.51
C ALA A 74 16.95 -4.13 -5.37
N ALA A 75 17.52 -2.94 -5.48
CA ALA A 75 17.34 -1.85 -4.51
C ALA A 75 15.87 -1.41 -4.42
N VAL A 76 15.21 -1.19 -5.57
CA VAL A 76 13.80 -0.78 -5.62
C VAL A 76 12.89 -1.90 -5.10
N ALA A 77 13.16 -3.15 -5.46
CA ALA A 77 12.40 -4.30 -4.94
C ALA A 77 12.54 -4.44 -3.41
N SER A 78 13.75 -4.25 -2.88
CA SER A 78 14.00 -4.30 -1.44
C SER A 78 13.29 -3.16 -0.69
N ALA A 79 13.38 -1.93 -1.20
CA ALA A 79 12.67 -0.78 -0.63
C ALA A 79 11.14 -0.99 -0.66
N ALA A 80 10.60 -1.39 -1.82
CA ALA A 80 9.18 -1.66 -1.97
C ALA A 80 8.69 -2.79 -1.06
N LYS A 81 9.51 -3.82 -0.80
CA LYS A 81 9.20 -4.88 0.16
C LYS A 81 9.01 -4.31 1.57
N VAL A 82 9.94 -3.48 2.03
CA VAL A 82 9.88 -2.88 3.38
C VAL A 82 8.68 -1.96 3.50
N MET A 83 8.53 -1.01 2.57
CA MET A 83 7.41 -0.06 2.59
C MET A 83 6.06 -0.78 2.47
N ALA A 84 5.93 -1.77 1.58
CA ALA A 84 4.66 -2.50 1.45
C ALA A 84 4.31 -3.31 2.70
N ALA A 85 5.31 -3.82 3.45
CA ALA A 85 5.07 -4.47 4.73
C ALA A 85 4.58 -3.47 5.78
N GLU A 86 5.30 -2.36 5.99
CA GLU A 86 4.96 -1.35 6.99
C GLU A 86 3.59 -0.71 6.73
N VAL A 87 3.31 -0.38 5.46
CA VAL A 87 1.98 0.14 5.06
C VAL A 87 0.90 -0.92 5.27
N CYS A 88 1.14 -2.19 4.94
CA CYS A 88 0.17 -3.25 5.21
C CYS A 88 -0.14 -3.38 6.70
N ASP A 89 0.88 -3.32 7.55
CA ASP A 89 0.75 -3.44 8.99
C ASP A 89 -0.02 -2.24 9.57
N ALA A 90 0.34 -1.01 9.18
CA ALA A 90 -0.38 0.20 9.60
C ALA A 90 -1.86 0.20 9.16
N LEU A 91 -2.12 -0.23 7.91
CA LEU A 91 -3.49 -0.43 7.45
C LEU A 91 -4.20 -1.48 8.32
N TYR A 92 -3.58 -2.63 8.56
CA TYR A 92 -4.17 -3.75 9.29
C TYR A 92 -4.46 -3.41 10.76
N GLU A 93 -3.53 -2.80 11.48
CA GLU A 93 -3.69 -2.35 12.87
C GLU A 93 -4.83 -1.35 13.02
N SER A 94 -4.98 -0.42 12.07
CA SER A 94 -6.12 0.50 12.02
C SER A 94 -7.46 -0.23 11.82
N PHE A 95 -7.46 -1.42 11.21
CA PHE A 95 -8.65 -2.27 11.08
C PHE A 95 -8.98 -2.99 12.40
N GLU A 96 -7.98 -3.59 13.06
CA GLU A 96 -8.16 -4.31 14.33
C GLU A 96 -8.49 -3.36 15.49
N GLY A 97 -7.91 -2.15 15.49
CA GLY A 97 -8.23 -1.10 16.46
C GLY A 97 -9.72 -0.69 16.46
N ARG A 98 -10.42 -0.87 15.33
CA ARG A 98 -11.87 -0.62 15.21
C ARG A 98 -12.73 -1.82 15.63
N GLN A 99 -12.15 -3.00 15.84
CA GLN A 99 -12.86 -4.24 16.19
C GLN A 99 -12.78 -4.62 17.68
N LYS A 100 -12.13 -3.85 18.56
CA LYS A 100 -12.23 -4.11 20.01
C LYS A 100 -13.70 -3.94 20.45
N PRO A 101 -14.39 -5.00 20.92
CA PRO A 101 -15.69 -4.83 21.53
C PRO A 101 -15.51 -3.99 22.80
N LEU A 102 -16.40 -3.02 22.98
CA LEU A 102 -16.59 -2.36 24.27
C LEU A 102 -16.89 -3.46 25.29
N ASN A 103 -15.99 -3.65 26.26
CA ASN A 103 -16.30 -4.36 27.49
C ASN A 103 -17.30 -3.56 28.32
#